data_AF-K1UA50-F1
#
_entry.id   AF-K1UA50-F1
#
_cell.length_a   1.000
_cell.length_b   1.000
_cell.length_c   1.000
_cell.angle_alpha   90.00
_cell.angle_beta   90.00
_cell.angle_gamma   90.00
#
_symmetry.space_group_name_H-M   'P 1'
#
loop_
_entity.id
_entity.type
_entity.pdbx_description
1 polymer ?
#
loop_
_entity_poly.entity_id
_entity_poly.type
_entity_poly.pdbx_seq_one_letter_code
_entity_poly.pdbx_strand_id
1 'polypeptide(L)'
;MQARDLKNIIESENHELKTQFCNVPFTITPDRNIYNIIRNKYKELALEAQTKFAEINEQFEDLDDLINNAPSAFVYCIEKALLELIQDIIGVDIYTIDKDTVVNMAFDGVYFDEFTEAFKVIDKKYEKILTDL
;
A
#
# COMPACT_ATOMS: atom_id res chain seq x y z
N MET A 1 -7.31 -15.12 -1.80
CA MET A 1 -7.06 -15.46 -0.39
C MET A 1 -7.88 -14.47 0.44
N GLN A 2 -8.75 -14.92 1.35
CA GLN A 2 -9.43 -13.97 2.25
C GLN A 2 -8.36 -13.29 3.12
N ALA A 3 -8.30 -11.96 3.11
CA ALA A 3 -7.39 -11.21 3.97
C ALA A 3 -7.73 -11.55 5.42
N ARG A 4 -6.73 -11.96 6.21
CA ARG A 4 -6.93 -12.23 7.63
C ARG A 4 -7.22 -10.91 8.33
N ASP A 5 -8.38 -10.81 8.96
CA ASP A 5 -8.79 -9.66 9.76
C ASP A 5 -7.77 -9.39 10.88
N LEU A 6 -7.45 -8.11 11.11
CA LEU A 6 -6.45 -7.68 12.09
C LEU A 6 -6.81 -8.13 13.51
N LYS A 7 -8.09 -8.13 13.87
CA LYS A 7 -8.56 -8.61 15.18
C LYS A 7 -8.23 -10.09 15.38
N ASN A 8 -8.52 -10.91 14.37
CA ASN A 8 -8.19 -12.33 14.39
C ASN A 8 -6.67 -12.55 14.50
N ILE A 9 -5.84 -11.75 13.83
CA ILE A 9 -4.38 -11.82 13.95
C ILE A 9 -3.93 -11.55 15.39
N ILE A 10 -4.46 -10.49 16.01
CA ILE A 10 -4.09 -10.13 17.39
C ILE A 10 -4.49 -11.25 18.36
N GLU A 11 -5.68 -11.83 18.19
CA GLU A 11 -6.19 -12.89 19.07
C GLU A 11 -5.46 -14.23 18.86
N SER A 12 -5.20 -14.63 17.60
CA SER A 12 -4.62 -15.95 17.30
C SER A 12 -3.11 -15.99 17.40
N GLU A 13 -2.41 -14.88 17.12
CA GLU A 13 -0.95 -14.83 17.05
C GLU A 13 -0.29 -14.39 18.38
N ASN A 14 -1.09 -14.20 19.43
CA ASN A 14 -0.63 -13.88 20.78
C ASN A 14 -0.03 -15.12 21.50
N HIS A 15 1.03 -15.66 20.92
CA HIS A 15 1.76 -16.80 21.46
C HIS A 15 3.24 -16.75 21.05
N GLU A 16 4.09 -17.46 21.80
CA GLU A 16 5.50 -17.58 21.46
C GLU A 16 5.69 -18.42 20.20
N LEU A 17 6.48 -17.90 19.25
CA LEU A 17 6.87 -18.64 18.06
C LEU A 17 8.31 -19.12 18.19
N LYS A 18 8.49 -20.44 18.21
CA LYS A 18 9.82 -21.09 18.15
C LYS A 18 10.19 -21.32 16.70
N THR A 19 11.33 -20.78 16.28
CA THR A 19 11.81 -20.91 14.91
C THR A 19 13.34 -20.99 14.89
N GLN A 20 13.93 -21.05 13.70
CA GLN A 20 15.36 -21.18 13.51
C GLN A 20 15.88 -20.19 12.48
N PHE A 21 17.05 -19.61 12.75
CA PHE A 21 17.82 -18.82 11.80
C PHE A 21 19.19 -19.46 11.65
N CYS A 22 19.57 -19.85 10.43
CA CYS A 22 20.82 -20.59 10.17
C CYS A 22 21.01 -21.82 11.09
N ASN A 23 19.95 -22.61 11.30
CA ASN A 23 19.90 -23.77 12.21
C ASN A 23 20.15 -23.44 13.71
N VAL A 24 20.16 -22.16 14.08
CA VAL A 24 20.19 -21.73 15.47
C VAL A 24 18.75 -21.47 15.93
N PRO A 25 18.24 -22.19 16.94
CA PRO A 25 16.89 -21.98 17.44
C PRO A 25 16.80 -20.66 18.18
N PHE A 26 15.70 -19.93 17.98
CA PHE A 26 15.36 -18.76 18.77
C PHE A 26 13.84 -18.67 18.97
N THR A 27 13.44 -17.83 19.92
CA THR A 27 12.03 -17.64 20.28
C THR A 27 11.63 -16.20 20.01
N ILE A 28 10.52 -16.03 19.29
CA ILE A 28 9.87 -14.75 19.07
C ILE A 28 8.81 -14.61 20.15
N THR A 29 8.88 -13.52 20.92
CA THR A 29 7.89 -13.17 21.94
C THR A 29 6.51 -12.94 21.31
N PRO A 30 5.39 -13.16 22.04
CA PRO A 30 4.03 -12.98 21.51
C PRO A 30 3.81 -11.63 20.79
N ASP A 31 4.19 -10.52 21.42
CA ASP A 31 4.07 -9.19 20.83
C ASP A 31 4.76 -9.09 19.46
N ARG A 32 6.00 -9.60 19.38
CA ARG A 32 6.79 -9.60 18.15
C ARG A 32 6.21 -10.53 17.09
N ASN A 33 5.53 -11.60 17.48
CA ASN A 33 4.83 -12.47 16.54
C ASN A 33 3.67 -11.71 15.90
N ILE A 34 2.82 -11.06 16.70
CA ILE A 34 1.72 -10.20 16.22
C ILE A 34 2.26 -9.13 15.27
N TYR A 35 3.28 -8.36 15.68
CA TYR A 35 3.89 -7.33 14.82
C TYR A 35 4.42 -7.90 13.49
N ASN A 36 5.06 -9.08 13.52
CA ASN A 36 5.58 -9.71 12.31
C ASN A 36 4.46 -10.12 11.35
N ILE A 37 3.37 -10.70 11.86
CA ILE A 37 2.25 -11.12 11.03
C ILE A 37 1.55 -9.89 10.41
N ILE A 38 1.31 -8.84 11.20
CA ILE A 38 0.76 -7.57 10.70
C ILE A 38 1.65 -6.97 9.63
N ARG A 39 2.97 -6.93 9.86
CA ARG A 39 3.93 -6.41 8.89
C ARG A 39 3.92 -7.22 7.59
N ASN A 40 3.85 -8.55 7.68
CA ASN A 40 3.79 -9.41 6.51
C ASN A 40 2.50 -9.20 5.72
N LYS A 41 1.35 -9.06 6.39
CA LYS A 41 0.07 -8.72 5.75
C LYS A 41 0.18 -7.44 4.91
N TYR A 42 0.65 -6.33 5.49
CA TYR A 42 0.75 -5.07 4.75
C TYR A 42 1.84 -5.11 3.67
N LYS A 43 2.90 -5.91 3.86
CA LYS A 43 3.89 -6.16 2.81
C LYS A 43 3.28 -6.91 1.62
N GLU A 44 2.44 -7.90 1.86
CA GLU A 44 1.72 -8.63 0.80
C GLU A 44 0.80 -7.69 0.02
N LEU A 45 0.01 -6.85 0.71
CA LEU A 45 -0.84 -5.84 0.05
C LEU A 45 -0.03 -4.85 -0.80
N ALA A 46 1.14 -4.41 -0.32
CA ALA A 46 2.02 -3.53 -1.08
C ALA A 46 2.62 -4.22 -2.32
N LEU A 47 2.99 -5.50 -2.20
CA LEU A 47 3.49 -6.30 -3.33
C LEU A 47 2.40 -6.53 -4.39
N GLU A 48 1.16 -6.79 -3.97
CA GLU A 48 0.02 -6.89 -4.88
C GLU A 48 -0.20 -5.59 -5.65
N ALA A 49 -0.21 -4.44 -4.95
CA ALA A 49 -0.34 -3.12 -5.59
C ALA A 49 0.82 -2.82 -6.55
N GLN A 50 2.06 -3.17 -6.17
CA GLN A 50 3.23 -3.03 -7.04
C GLN A 50 3.10 -3.85 -8.31
N THR A 51 2.67 -5.11 -8.18
CA THR A 51 2.54 -6.04 -9.31
C THR A 51 1.49 -5.52 -10.29
N LYS A 52 0.33 -5.11 -9.76
CA LYS A 52 -0.75 -4.51 -10.55
C LYS A 52 -0.30 -3.22 -11.27
N PHE A 53 0.49 -2.38 -10.60
CA PHE A 53 1.02 -1.17 -11.23
C PHE A 53 2.00 -1.49 -12.36
N ALA A 54 2.87 -2.49 -12.16
CA ALA A 54 3.79 -2.93 -13.20
C ALA A 54 3.04 -3.44 -14.45
N GLU A 55 1.98 -4.23 -14.26
CA GLU A 55 1.12 -4.73 -15.35
C GLU A 55 0.41 -3.61 -16.11
N ILE A 56 -0.04 -2.55 -15.43
CA ILE A 56 -0.66 -1.38 -16.08
C ILE A 56 0.41 -0.56 -16.80
N ASN A 57 1.59 -0.40 -16.19
CA ASN A 57 2.68 0.38 -16.78
C ASN A 57 3.19 -0.21 -18.10
N GLU A 58 3.12 -1.54 -18.27
CA GLU A 58 3.43 -2.21 -19.55
C GLU A 58 2.44 -1.87 -20.67
N GLN A 59 1.26 -1.34 -20.35
CA GLN A 59 0.24 -0.96 -21.32
C GLN A 59 0.41 0.47 -21.85
N PHE A 60 1.29 1.26 -21.23
CA PHE A 60 1.56 2.63 -21.71
C PHE A 60 2.40 2.57 -22.99
N GLU A 61 1.84 3.09 -24.08
CA GLU A 61 2.43 2.96 -25.42
C GLU A 61 3.59 3.94 -25.65
N ASP A 62 3.49 5.12 -25.04
CA ASP A 62 4.48 6.19 -25.17
C ASP A 62 4.63 7.02 -23.88
N LEU A 63 5.51 8.01 -23.96
CA LEU A 63 5.86 8.86 -22.84
C LEU A 63 4.73 9.83 -22.45
N ASP A 64 3.92 10.26 -23.40
CA ASP A 64 2.75 11.10 -23.13
C ASP A 64 1.69 10.30 -22.37
N ASP A 65 1.44 9.07 -22.79
CA ASP A 65 0.54 8.13 -22.13
C ASP A 65 0.98 7.87 -20.68
N LEU A 66 2.27 7.62 -20.47
CA LEU A 66 2.85 7.42 -19.14
C LEU A 66 2.69 8.66 -18.25
N ILE A 67 2.98 9.86 -18.75
CA ILE A 67 2.88 11.10 -17.97
C ILE A 67 1.43 11.38 -17.56
N ASN A 68 0.49 11.17 -18.48
CA ASN A 68 -0.92 11.48 -18.25
C ASN A 68 -1.63 10.44 -17.39
N ASN A 69 -1.24 9.17 -17.47
CA ASN A 69 -2.00 8.07 -16.87
C ASN A 69 -1.32 7.39 -15.67
N ALA A 70 0.01 7.51 -15.49
CA ALA A 70 0.71 6.88 -14.37
C ALA A 70 0.20 7.32 -12.98
N PRO A 71 -0.13 8.61 -12.72
CA PRO A 71 -0.66 9.00 -11.42
C PRO A 71 -2.00 8.34 -11.09
N SER A 72 -2.93 8.32 -12.04
CA SER A 72 -4.24 7.68 -11.90
C SER A 72 -4.10 6.16 -11.73
N ALA A 73 -3.21 5.54 -12.51
CA ALA A 73 -2.89 4.12 -12.39
C ALA A 73 -2.32 3.77 -11.00
N PHE A 74 -1.46 4.63 -10.44
CA PHE A 74 -0.90 4.44 -9.11
C PHE A 74 -2.00 4.42 -8.04
N VAL A 75 -2.89 5.43 -8.04
CA VAL A 75 -4.02 5.52 -7.10
C VAL A 75 -4.91 4.28 -7.20
N TYR A 76 -5.26 3.87 -8.43
CA TYR A 76 -6.06 2.66 -8.68
C TYR A 76 -5.40 1.35 -8.19
N CYS A 77 -4.06 1.30 -8.17
CA CYS A 77 -3.35 0.12 -7.70
C CYS A 77 -3.32 0.00 -6.19
N ILE A 78 -3.22 1.12 -5.48
CA ILE A 78 -3.13 1.14 -4.00
C ILE A 78 -4.50 1.17 -3.31
N GLU A 79 -5.57 1.49 -4.06
CA GLU A 79 -6.95 1.58 -3.58
C GLU A 79 -7.37 0.42 -2.66
N LYS A 80 -7.16 -0.81 -3.14
CA LYS A 80 -7.49 -2.03 -2.39
C LYS A 80 -6.71 -2.11 -1.07
N ALA A 81 -5.41 -1.81 -1.10
CA ALA A 81 -4.56 -1.87 0.09
C ALA A 81 -5.00 -0.85 1.16
N LEU A 82 -5.46 0.33 0.73
CA LEU A 82 -5.99 1.35 1.62
C LEU A 82 -7.32 0.94 2.24
N LEU A 83 -8.23 0.38 1.45
CA LEU A 83 -9.50 -0.14 1.95
C LEU A 83 -9.30 -1.23 3.01
N GLU A 84 -8.38 -2.16 2.76
CA GLU A 84 -8.02 -3.22 3.72
C GLU A 84 -7.42 -2.63 5.01
N LEU A 85 -6.52 -1.65 4.91
CA LEU A 85 -5.96 -0.95 6.07
C LEU A 85 -7.05 -0.25 6.90
N ILE A 86 -7.99 0.43 6.25
CA ILE A 86 -9.10 1.11 6.91
C ILE A 86 -10.02 0.10 7.60
N GLN A 87 -10.34 -1.01 6.94
CA GLN A 87 -11.15 -2.08 7.52
C GLN A 87 -10.47 -2.69 8.76
N ASP A 88 -9.16 -2.90 8.71
CA ASP A 88 -8.38 -3.40 9.84
C ASP A 88 -8.43 -2.47 11.05
N ILE A 89 -8.24 -1.17 10.85
CA ILE A 89 -8.30 -0.15 11.91
C ILE A 89 -9.67 -0.16 12.59
N ILE A 90 -10.75 -0.28 11.81
CA ILE A 90 -12.11 -0.39 12.34
C ILE A 90 -12.30 -1.70 13.11
N GLY A 91 -11.80 -2.81 12.57
CA GLY A 91 -11.92 -4.14 13.17
C GLY A 91 -11.29 -4.25 14.56
N VAL A 92 -10.27 -3.43 14.85
CA VAL A 92 -9.61 -3.37 16.16
C VAL A 92 -10.11 -2.24 17.07
N ASP A 93 -11.29 -1.70 16.79
CA ASP A 93 -11.95 -0.74 17.69
C ASP A 93 -11.14 0.57 17.90
N ILE A 94 -10.32 0.99 16.92
CA ILE A 94 -9.67 2.32 16.94
C ILE A 94 -10.69 3.36 16.45
N TYR A 95 -11.61 3.74 17.34
CA TYR A 95 -12.73 4.66 17.08
C TYR A 95 -12.35 6.13 16.87
N THR A 96 -11.06 6.48 16.97
CA THR A 96 -10.59 7.87 16.81
C THR A 96 -10.39 8.30 15.36
N ILE A 97 -10.49 7.37 14.41
CA ILE A 97 -10.30 7.66 12.99
C ILE A 97 -11.68 7.75 12.33
N ASP A 98 -12.02 8.93 11.83
CA ASP A 98 -13.19 9.12 10.97
C ASP A 98 -12.95 8.41 9.63
N LYS A 99 -13.48 7.20 9.55
CA LYS A 99 -13.39 6.33 8.37
C LYS A 99 -13.87 7.06 7.12
N ASP A 100 -15.02 7.71 7.18
CA ASP A 100 -15.64 8.29 6.01
C ASP A 100 -14.80 9.47 5.52
N THR A 101 -14.22 10.24 6.44
CA THR A 101 -13.23 11.27 6.08
C THR A 101 -11.97 10.68 5.44
N VAL A 102 -11.39 9.60 5.99
CA VAL A 102 -10.17 8.98 5.40
C VAL A 102 -10.45 8.36 4.04
N VAL A 103 -11.59 7.69 3.89
CA VAL A 103 -12.05 7.14 2.61
C VAL A 103 -12.26 8.30 1.63
N ASN A 104 -13.07 9.30 1.95
CA ASN A 104 -13.32 10.43 1.06
C ASN A 104 -12.01 11.15 0.70
N MET A 105 -11.09 11.40 1.63
CA MET A 105 -9.79 12.00 1.30
C MET A 105 -8.93 11.14 0.37
N ALA A 106 -8.93 9.82 0.55
CA ALA A 106 -8.19 8.89 -0.32
C ALA A 106 -8.83 8.76 -1.72
N PHE A 107 -10.15 8.78 -1.79
CA PHE A 107 -10.92 8.51 -3.02
C PHE A 107 -11.29 9.77 -3.81
N ASP A 108 -11.42 10.92 -3.16
CA ASP A 108 -11.61 12.23 -3.78
C ASP A 108 -10.29 12.79 -4.34
N GLY A 109 -9.18 12.02 -4.24
CA GLY A 109 -7.87 12.35 -4.81
C GLY A 109 -7.02 13.30 -3.97
N VAL A 110 -7.61 14.01 -3.00
CA VAL A 110 -6.94 15.04 -2.19
C VAL A 110 -5.71 14.49 -1.45
N TYR A 111 -5.76 13.27 -0.95
CA TYR A 111 -4.64 12.65 -0.25
C TYR A 111 -3.42 12.36 -1.15
N PHE A 112 -3.61 12.36 -2.46
CA PHE A 112 -2.56 12.14 -3.44
C PHE A 112 -2.18 13.41 -4.19
N ASP A 113 -2.67 14.58 -3.77
CA ASP A 113 -2.34 15.86 -4.38
C ASP A 113 -0.83 16.13 -4.29
N GLU A 114 -0.20 15.88 -3.14
CA GLU A 114 1.25 16.08 -3.00
C GLU A 114 2.06 15.14 -3.91
N PHE A 115 1.62 13.89 -4.06
CA PHE A 115 2.24 12.95 -4.99
C PHE A 115 2.07 13.43 -6.44
N THR A 116 0.85 13.84 -6.80
CA THR A 116 0.49 14.32 -8.13
C THR A 116 1.28 15.58 -8.49
N GLU A 117 1.38 16.55 -7.56
CA GLU A 117 2.17 17.76 -7.73
C GLU A 117 3.68 17.47 -7.83
N ALA A 118 4.19 16.52 -7.05
CA ALA A 118 5.58 16.09 -7.18
C ALA A 118 5.83 15.42 -8.54
N PHE A 119 4.88 14.62 -9.03
CA PHE A 119 4.97 13.94 -10.33
C PHE A 119 4.94 14.95 -11.50
N LYS A 120 4.20 16.06 -11.40
CA LYS A 120 4.22 17.16 -12.40
C LYS A 120 5.60 17.79 -12.62
N VAL A 121 6.56 17.59 -11.70
CA VAL A 121 7.96 18.01 -11.93
C VAL A 121 8.62 17.18 -13.04
N ILE A 122 8.21 15.92 -13.21
CA ILE A 122 8.68 15.03 -14.27
C ILE A 122 8.11 15.50 -15.62
N ASP A 123 6.82 15.81 -15.66
CA ASP A 123 6.13 16.37 -16.82
C ASP A 123 6.84 17.65 -17.36
N LYS A 124 7.10 18.62 -16.48
CA LYS A 124 7.86 19.84 -16.84
C LYS A 124 9.27 19.57 -17.38
N LYS A 125 9.95 18.53 -16.89
CA LYS A 125 11.27 18.15 -17.41
C LYS A 125 11.15 17.53 -18.80
N TYR A 126 10.09 16.77 -19.05
CA TYR A 126 9.82 16.16 -20.34
C TYR A 126 9.45 17.19 -21.41
N GLU A 127 8.52 18.11 -21.11
CA GLU A 127 8.18 19.21 -22.02
C GLU A 127 9.42 19.99 -22.47
N LYS A 128 10.34 20.25 -21.52
CA LYS A 128 11.61 20.91 -21.84
C LYS A 128 12.47 20.10 -22.81
N ILE A 129 12.56 18.78 -22.64
CA ILE A 129 13.32 17.90 -23.55
C ILE A 129 12.71 17.91 -24.96
N LEU A 130 11.38 17.87 -25.06
CA LEU A 130 10.67 17.94 -26.34
C LEU A 130 10.85 19.29 -27.05
N THR A 131 10.86 20.39 -26.29
CA THR A 131 10.99 21.75 -26.85
C THR A 131 12.42 22.09 -27.25
N ASP A 132 13.41 21.43 -26.63
CA ASP A 132 14.85 21.58 -26.92
C ASP A 132 15.34 20.66 -28.07
N LEU A 133 14.46 19.81 -28.63
CA LEU A 133 14.70 18.92 -29.80
C LEU A 133 14.36 19.60 -31.13
#